data_AF-A0A1B0AXG7-F1
#
_entry.id   AF-A0A1B0AXG7-F1
#
_cell.length_a   1.000
_cell.length_b   1.000
_cell.length_c   1.000
_cell.angle_alpha   90.00
_cell.angle_beta   90.00
_cell.angle_gamma   90.00
#
_symmetry.space_group_name_H-M   'P 1'
#
loop_
_entity.id
_entity.type
_entity.pdbx_description
1 polymer ?
#
loop_
_entity_poly.entity_id
_entity_poly.type
_entity_poly.pdbx_seq_one_letter_code
_entity_poly.pdbx_strand_id
1 'polypeptide(L)'
;MFFIFFQWLSPLGCVMFSLQIRLPLNTPLGRRLPLVQHIVAAAMVNALKCHELYKNLDIRLKWPNDVYAYGINKIGGLCLHTFLTHEAVVNAGCGLNLDNDIPTTCINDMIRDYNRANQQKLPTLKYEELLALIFNEIERILELVKSGDFETFYKLYYSLWLHSDQAVSICDEKGSKKEARVMGIDDSGYLKVKLTNGVLETVYPDGNSFDMLKGLIMRKVF
;
A
#
# COMPACT_ATOMS: atom_id res chain seq x y z
N MET A 1 -25.17 13.69 4.78
CA MET A 1 -24.95 13.15 3.42
C MET A 1 -23.45 13.15 3.15
N PHE A 2 -22.77 12.04 3.45
CA PHE A 2 -21.36 11.84 3.10
C PHE A 2 -21.18 10.39 2.62
N PHE A 3 -21.08 10.30 1.30
CA PHE A 3 -20.46 9.29 0.45
C PHE A 3 -20.39 7.83 0.94
N ILE A 4 -21.36 7.04 0.46
CA ILE A 4 -21.20 5.62 0.17
C ILE A 4 -20.88 5.52 -1.32
N PHE A 5 -19.61 5.36 -1.71
CA PHE A 5 -19.18 4.68 -2.95
C PHE A 5 -17.67 4.41 -2.86
N PHE A 6 -17.28 3.15 -2.62
CA PHE A 6 -15.89 2.68 -2.74
C PHE A 6 -15.53 2.45 -4.22
N GLN A 7 -15.70 3.47 -5.06
CA GLN A 7 -15.42 3.40 -6.49
C GLN A 7 -14.03 3.97 -6.77
N TRP A 8 -13.16 3.18 -7.40
CA TRP A 8 -11.93 3.69 -7.99
C TRP A 8 -12.25 4.42 -9.29
N LEU A 9 -11.76 5.65 -9.44
CA LEU A 9 -11.86 6.41 -10.68
C LEU A 9 -10.69 6.02 -11.59
N SER A 10 -10.98 5.56 -12.80
CA SER A 10 -9.98 5.15 -13.80
C SER A 10 -9.97 6.09 -15.00
N PRO A 11 -9.56 7.37 -14.87
CA PRO A 11 -9.44 8.27 -16.01
C PRO A 11 -8.33 7.80 -16.96
N LEU A 12 -8.39 8.26 -18.21
CA LEU A 12 -7.29 8.11 -19.18
C LEU A 12 -6.01 8.69 -18.57
N GLY A 13 -4.91 7.94 -18.60
CA GLY A 13 -3.68 8.26 -17.86
C GLY A 13 -3.37 7.31 -16.70
N CYS A 14 -4.37 6.58 -16.20
CA CYS A 14 -4.20 5.63 -15.10
C CYS A 14 -3.66 4.28 -15.61
N VAL A 15 -2.63 3.73 -14.94
CA VAL A 15 -2.18 2.34 -15.13
C VAL A 15 -3.06 1.43 -14.29
N MET A 16 -3.81 0.56 -14.98
CA MET A 16 -4.70 -0.42 -14.36
C MET A 16 -4.31 -1.82 -14.81
N PHE A 17 -4.15 -2.75 -13.87
CA PHE A 17 -3.89 -4.15 -14.19
C PHE A 17 -4.51 -5.07 -13.15
N SER A 18 -4.77 -6.31 -13.57
CA SER A 18 -5.13 -7.40 -12.68
C SER A 18 -4.08 -8.50 -12.80
N LEU A 19 -3.55 -8.94 -11.66
CA LEU A 19 -2.57 -10.02 -11.58
C LEU A 19 -3.16 -11.19 -10.79
N GLN A 20 -3.13 -12.38 -11.37
CA GLN A 20 -3.49 -13.61 -10.65
C GLN A 20 -2.21 -14.27 -10.12
N ILE A 21 -2.17 -14.52 -8.81
CA ILE A 21 -1.08 -15.19 -8.10
C ILE A 21 -1.62 -16.49 -7.52
N ARG A 22 -0.96 -17.60 -7.83
CA ARG A 22 -1.32 -18.94 -7.34
C ARG A 22 -0.31 -19.39 -6.31
N LEU A 23 -0.78 -19.75 -5.13
CA LEU A 23 0.05 -20.06 -3.97
C LEU A 23 -0.34 -21.41 -3.35
N PRO A 24 0.59 -22.37 -3.28
CA PRO A 24 0.36 -23.60 -2.52
C PRO A 24 0.22 -23.29 -1.03
N LEU A 25 -0.82 -23.83 -0.39
CA LEU A 25 -1.16 -23.54 1.02
C LEU A 25 -0.10 -24.04 2.02
N ASN A 26 0.76 -24.98 1.61
CA ASN A 26 1.84 -25.51 2.43
C ASN A 26 3.12 -24.67 2.42
N THR A 27 3.15 -23.56 1.69
CA THR A 27 4.31 -22.63 1.65
C THR A 27 4.24 -21.60 2.79
N PRO A 28 5.36 -20.94 3.14
CA PRO A 28 5.36 -19.86 4.14
C PRO A 28 4.37 -18.74 3.80
N LEU A 29 4.30 -18.31 2.53
CA LEU A 29 3.36 -17.28 2.08
C LEU A 29 1.92 -17.82 1.97
N GLY A 30 1.73 -19.08 1.57
CA GLY A 30 0.42 -19.74 1.52
C GLY A 30 -0.28 -19.80 2.88
N ARG A 31 0.47 -19.77 3.98
CA ARG A 31 -0.05 -19.68 5.37
C ARG A 31 -0.30 -18.24 5.84
N ARG A 32 0.09 -17.24 5.04
CA ARG A 32 0.01 -15.80 5.35
C ARG A 32 -0.58 -15.01 4.18
N LEU A 33 -1.65 -15.52 3.57
CA LEU A 33 -2.26 -14.94 2.36
C LEU A 33 -2.58 -13.43 2.46
N PRO A 34 -3.00 -12.87 3.61
CA PRO A 34 -3.19 -11.42 3.71
C PRO A 34 -1.92 -10.60 3.39
N LEU A 35 -0.71 -11.15 3.59
CA LEU A 35 0.55 -10.48 3.26
C LEU A 35 0.73 -10.22 1.75
N VAL A 36 0.00 -10.94 0.88
CA VAL A 36 0.07 -10.71 -0.57
C VAL A 36 -0.31 -9.28 -0.93
N GLN A 37 -1.25 -8.63 -0.19
CA GLN A 37 -1.61 -7.24 -0.49
C GLN A 37 -0.45 -6.30 -0.20
N HIS A 38 0.28 -6.56 0.89
CA HIS A 38 1.42 -5.77 1.33
C HIS A 38 2.60 -5.96 0.39
N ILE A 39 2.79 -7.18 -0.14
CA ILE A 39 3.81 -7.49 -1.15
C ILE A 39 3.54 -6.74 -2.45
N VAL A 40 2.31 -6.81 -2.98
CA VAL A 40 1.95 -6.13 -4.24
C VAL A 40 2.02 -4.61 -4.05
N ALA A 41 1.52 -4.07 -2.94
CA ALA A 41 1.65 -2.64 -2.63
C ALA A 41 3.13 -2.22 -2.53
N ALA A 42 3.94 -2.98 -1.80
CA ALA A 42 5.38 -2.73 -1.67
C ALA A 42 6.06 -2.72 -3.02
N ALA A 43 5.74 -3.67 -3.90
CA ALA A 43 6.32 -3.70 -5.24
C ALA A 43 5.95 -2.47 -6.07
N MET A 44 4.69 -2.03 -6.03
CA MET A 44 4.21 -0.84 -6.73
C MET A 44 5.00 0.43 -6.37
N VAL A 45 5.39 0.57 -5.10
CA VAL A 45 6.19 1.72 -4.62
C VAL A 45 7.69 1.47 -4.79
N ASN A 46 8.15 0.26 -4.48
CA ASN A 46 9.57 -0.05 -4.50
C ASN A 46 10.14 -0.10 -5.91
N ALA A 47 9.34 -0.45 -6.91
CA ALA A 47 9.70 -0.38 -8.33
C ALA A 47 10.26 1.00 -8.73
N LEU A 48 9.76 2.08 -8.12
CA LEU A 48 10.29 3.43 -8.30
C LEU A 48 11.42 3.73 -7.30
N LYS A 49 11.30 3.28 -6.04
CA LYS A 49 12.28 3.56 -4.99
C LYS A 49 13.64 2.89 -5.17
N CYS A 50 13.69 1.72 -5.80
CA CYS A 50 14.93 1.05 -6.13
C CYS A 50 15.50 1.48 -7.50
N HIS A 51 14.76 2.24 -8.30
CA HIS A 51 15.20 2.72 -9.60
C HIS A 51 16.09 3.96 -9.47
N GLU A 52 17.23 3.98 -10.15
CA GLU A 52 18.24 5.04 -10.00
C GLU A 52 17.70 6.44 -10.26
N LEU A 53 16.85 6.57 -11.28
CA LEU A 53 16.25 7.85 -11.69
C LEU A 53 15.12 8.31 -10.78
N TYR A 54 14.33 7.39 -10.22
CA TYR A 54 13.03 7.71 -9.59
C TYR A 54 13.04 7.54 -8.05
N LYS A 55 14.15 7.08 -7.47
CA LYS A 55 14.29 6.82 -6.03
C LYS A 55 13.92 7.99 -5.11
N ASN A 56 14.10 9.21 -5.61
CA ASN A 56 13.86 10.44 -4.86
C ASN A 56 12.42 10.97 -4.96
N LEU A 57 11.54 10.34 -5.77
CA LEU A 57 10.13 10.72 -5.81
C LEU A 57 9.49 10.45 -4.46
N ASP A 58 8.70 11.39 -3.93
CA ASP A 58 8.05 11.20 -2.63
C ASP A 58 6.76 10.39 -2.74
N ILE A 59 6.93 9.10 -3.04
CA ILE A 59 5.88 8.09 -3.09
C ILE A 59 6.00 7.16 -1.88
N ARG A 60 4.90 6.85 -1.21
CA ARG A 60 4.86 6.04 0.02
C ARG A 60 3.59 5.19 0.10
N LEU A 61 3.64 4.19 0.97
CA LEU A 61 2.50 3.33 1.30
C LEU A 61 1.72 3.88 2.49
N LYS A 62 0.41 3.83 2.36
CA LYS A 62 -0.51 3.93 3.49
C LYS A 62 -1.18 2.58 3.69
N TRP A 63 -1.06 2.04 4.90
CA TRP A 63 -1.73 0.82 5.30
C TRP A 63 -3.26 0.98 5.16
N PRO A 64 -3.97 -0.04 4.66
CA PRO A 64 -3.45 -1.37 4.33
C PRO A 64 -2.86 -1.52 2.92
N ASN A 65 -3.26 -0.68 1.96
CA ASN A 65 -3.12 -0.99 0.54
C ASN A 65 -3.10 0.24 -0.40
N ASP A 66 -2.93 1.45 0.14
CA ASP A 66 -3.01 2.68 -0.65
C ASP A 66 -1.61 3.23 -0.96
N VAL A 67 -1.47 3.84 -2.14
CA VAL A 67 -0.24 4.51 -2.58
C VAL A 67 -0.47 6.02 -2.57
N TYR A 68 0.46 6.73 -1.93
CA TYR A 68 0.37 8.16 -1.69
C TYR A 68 1.58 8.91 -2.28
N ALA A 69 1.31 10.05 -2.89
CA ALA A 69 2.27 11.06 -3.29
C ALA A 69 2.31 12.19 -2.25
N TYR A 70 3.52 12.65 -1.92
CA TYR A 70 3.77 13.75 -0.99
C TYR A 70 3.12 13.56 0.40
N GLY A 71 2.89 12.30 0.80
CA GLY A 71 2.23 11.91 2.04
C GLY A 71 0.72 12.21 2.14
N ILE A 72 0.14 12.99 1.23
CA ILE A 72 -1.24 13.51 1.36
C ILE A 72 -2.16 13.12 0.21
N ASN A 73 -1.62 12.91 -1.00
CA ASN A 73 -2.42 12.67 -2.19
C ASN A 73 -2.46 11.17 -2.50
N LYS A 74 -3.64 10.56 -2.41
CA LYS A 74 -3.82 9.18 -2.89
C LYS A 74 -3.71 9.16 -4.42
N ILE A 75 -2.77 8.35 -4.92
CA ILE A 75 -2.51 8.18 -6.35
C ILE A 75 -2.65 6.73 -6.80
N GLY A 76 -2.86 5.80 -5.87
CA GLY A 76 -3.03 4.40 -6.22
C GLY A 76 -3.57 3.57 -5.08
N GLY A 77 -3.83 2.32 -5.41
CA GLY A 77 -4.16 1.29 -4.44
C GLY A 77 -4.44 -0.03 -5.13
N LEU A 78 -4.76 -1.03 -4.33
CA LEU A 78 -5.15 -2.34 -4.84
C LEU A 78 -6.30 -2.95 -4.06
N CYS A 79 -6.99 -3.91 -4.67
CA CYS A 79 -7.92 -4.81 -4.00
C CYS A 79 -7.51 -6.26 -4.28
N LEU A 80 -7.68 -7.11 -3.27
CA LEU A 80 -7.47 -8.54 -3.41
C LEU A 80 -8.79 -9.30 -3.34
N HIS A 81 -8.94 -10.28 -4.21
CA HIS A 81 -9.97 -11.31 -4.11
C HIS A 81 -9.32 -12.69 -4.13
N THR A 82 -9.50 -13.46 -3.06
CA THR A 82 -8.88 -14.78 -2.90
C THR A 82 -9.93 -15.89 -3.00
N PHE A 83 -9.63 -16.93 -3.77
CA PHE A 83 -10.38 -18.17 -3.80
C PHE A 83 -9.52 -19.29 -3.24
N LEU A 84 -10.07 -20.08 -2.32
CA LEU A 84 -9.40 -21.25 -1.77
C LEU A 84 -9.91 -22.51 -2.45
N THR A 85 -8.99 -23.27 -3.02
CA THR A 85 -9.25 -24.58 -3.62
C THR A 85 -8.26 -25.59 -3.02
N HIS A 86 -7.55 -26.37 -3.85
CA HIS A 86 -6.35 -27.11 -3.43
C HIS A 86 -5.13 -26.16 -3.28
N GLU A 87 -5.18 -25.01 -3.93
CA GLU A 87 -4.25 -23.88 -3.79
C GLU A 87 -5.04 -22.58 -3.52
N ALA A 88 -4.35 -21.54 -3.07
CA ALA A 88 -4.91 -20.19 -3.01
C ALA A 88 -4.73 -19.50 -4.36
N VAL A 89 -5.84 -19.03 -4.94
CA VAL A 89 -5.85 -18.21 -6.15
C VAL A 89 -6.19 -16.78 -5.75
N VAL A 90 -5.18 -15.91 -5.74
CA VAL A 90 -5.28 -14.51 -5.34
C VAL A 90 -5.34 -13.64 -6.59
N ASN A 91 -6.42 -12.88 -6.77
CA ASN A 91 -6.53 -11.90 -7.84
C ASN A 91 -6.31 -10.51 -7.26
N ALA A 92 -5.24 -9.84 -7.69
CA ALA A 92 -4.87 -8.50 -7.28
C ALA A 92 -5.26 -7.50 -8.38
N GLY A 93 -6.31 -6.73 -8.15
CA GLY A 93 -6.66 -5.58 -9.00
C GLY A 93 -5.93 -4.35 -8.52
N CYS A 94 -5.11 -3.74 -9.36
CA CYS A 94 -4.24 -2.61 -9.01
C CYS A 94 -4.53 -1.41 -9.90
N GLY A 95 -4.43 -0.22 -9.32
CA GLY A 95 -4.55 1.06 -10.03
C GLY A 95 -3.54 2.08 -9.53
N LEU A 96 -2.90 2.79 -10.47
CA LEU A 96 -1.95 3.88 -10.21
C LEU A 96 -2.15 5.00 -11.21
N ASN A 97 -2.24 6.22 -10.71
CA ASN A 97 -2.21 7.42 -11.55
C ASN A 97 -0.81 7.60 -12.12
N LEU A 98 -0.65 7.41 -13.43
CA LEU A 98 0.63 7.55 -14.11
C LEU A 98 0.73 8.89 -14.84
N ASP A 99 -0.25 9.20 -15.69
CA ASP A 99 -0.26 10.39 -16.54
C ASP A 99 -1.66 11.05 -16.58
N ASN A 100 -2.35 11.04 -15.44
CA ASN A 100 -3.62 11.75 -15.21
C ASN A 100 -3.47 12.72 -14.03
N ASP A 101 -3.41 14.01 -14.33
CA ASP A 101 -3.24 15.09 -13.34
C ASP A 101 -4.52 15.36 -12.50
N ILE A 102 -5.65 14.81 -12.90
CA ILE A 102 -6.96 14.93 -12.24
C ILE A 102 -7.42 13.56 -11.70
N PRO A 103 -8.05 13.47 -10.50
CA PRO A 103 -8.45 14.58 -9.61
C PRO A 103 -7.40 14.99 -8.56
N THR A 104 -6.28 14.25 -8.44
CA THR A 104 -5.26 14.51 -7.41
C THR A 104 -3.92 14.90 -8.02
N THR A 105 -3.15 13.92 -8.47
CA THR A 105 -1.86 14.03 -9.16
C THR A 105 -1.47 12.65 -9.70
N CYS A 106 -0.34 12.56 -10.41
CA CYS A 106 0.17 11.32 -10.99
C CYS A 106 1.70 11.22 -10.92
N ILE A 107 2.24 10.04 -11.18
CA ILE A 107 3.70 9.78 -11.14
C ILE A 107 4.45 10.70 -12.11
N ASN A 108 3.94 10.94 -13.32
CA ASN A 108 4.61 11.81 -14.28
C ASN A 108 4.58 13.29 -13.87
N ASP A 109 3.55 13.74 -13.14
CA ASP A 109 3.59 15.07 -12.49
C ASP A 109 4.65 15.13 -11.41
N MET A 110 4.78 14.08 -10.58
CA MET A 110 5.84 14.03 -9.57
C MET A 110 7.23 14.11 -10.19
N ILE A 111 7.44 13.47 -11.35
CA ILE A 111 8.68 13.56 -12.12
C ILE A 111 8.89 15.00 -12.63
N ARG A 112 7.85 15.62 -13.20
CA ARG A 112 7.89 17.02 -13.68
C ARG A 112 8.20 18.00 -12.55
N ASP A 113 7.61 17.82 -11.38
CA ASP A 113 7.82 18.65 -10.19
C ASP A 113 9.22 18.48 -9.63
N TYR A 114 9.71 17.23 -9.53
CA TYR A 114 11.07 16.94 -9.10
C TYR A 114 12.10 17.57 -10.06
N ASN A 115 11.88 17.47 -11.37
CA ASN A 115 12.72 18.10 -12.38
C ASN A 115 12.78 19.63 -12.21
N ARG A 116 11.64 20.28 -12.00
CA ARG A 116 11.56 21.73 -11.76
C ARG A 116 12.28 22.14 -10.48
N ALA A 117 12.06 21.44 -9.37
CA ALA A 117 12.64 21.77 -8.08
C ALA A 117 14.17 21.52 -8.00
N ASN A 118 14.67 20.53 -8.74
CA ASN A 118 16.07 20.09 -8.64
C ASN A 118 16.91 20.36 -9.90
N GLN A 119 16.35 21.11 -10.87
CA GLN A 119 16.98 21.39 -12.17
C GLN A 119 17.45 20.12 -12.91
N GLN A 120 16.64 19.06 -12.85
CA GLN A 120 16.89 17.76 -13.47
C GLN A 120 16.09 17.59 -14.77
N LYS A 121 16.39 16.51 -15.52
CA LYS A 121 15.70 16.14 -16.77
C LYS A 121 15.38 14.64 -16.81
N LEU A 122 14.78 14.14 -15.73
CA LEU A 122 14.32 12.76 -15.68
C LEU A 122 13.21 12.55 -16.73
N PRO A 123 13.24 11.44 -17.49
CA PRO A 123 12.17 11.12 -18.44
C PRO A 123 10.90 10.70 -17.69
N THR A 124 9.75 11.11 -18.21
CA THR A 124 8.45 10.58 -17.78
C THR A 124 8.35 9.09 -18.14
N LEU A 125 7.57 8.36 -17.35
CA LEU A 125 7.35 6.93 -17.54
C LEU A 125 6.20 6.67 -18.51
N LYS A 126 6.38 5.66 -19.37
CA LYS A 126 5.30 5.05 -20.15
C LYS A 126 4.62 3.93 -19.36
N TYR A 127 3.43 3.52 -19.83
CA TYR A 127 2.64 2.46 -19.19
C TYR A 127 3.43 1.15 -19.11
N GLU A 128 4.07 0.75 -20.21
CA GLU A 128 4.80 -0.50 -20.34
C GLU A 128 6.06 -0.52 -19.46
N GLU A 129 6.74 0.62 -19.36
CA GLU A 129 7.92 0.78 -18.50
C GLU A 129 7.54 0.63 -17.03
N LEU A 130 6.48 1.32 -16.58
CA LEU A 130 6.01 1.21 -15.20
C LEU A 130 5.52 -0.21 -14.88
N LEU A 131 4.76 -0.84 -15.78
CA LEU A 131 4.28 -2.22 -15.59
C LEU A 131 5.45 -3.21 -15.49
N ALA A 132 6.46 -3.08 -16.36
CA ALA A 132 7.64 -3.93 -16.31
C ALA A 132 8.40 -3.78 -14.98
N LEU A 133 8.60 -2.54 -14.50
CA LEU A 133 9.24 -2.29 -13.21
C LEU A 133 8.44 -2.91 -12.06
N ILE A 134 7.12 -2.75 -12.05
CA ILE A 134 6.25 -3.30 -11.00
C ILE A 134 6.26 -4.83 -11.01
N PHE A 135 6.11 -5.47 -12.17
CA PHE A 135 6.04 -6.93 -12.24
C PHE A 135 7.36 -7.60 -11.87
N ASN A 136 8.49 -7.06 -12.32
CA ASN A 136 9.81 -7.54 -11.91
C ASN A 136 9.98 -7.43 -10.39
N GLU A 137 9.50 -6.35 -9.79
CA GLU A 137 9.60 -6.14 -8.36
C GLU A 137 8.64 -7.05 -7.57
N ILE A 138 7.44 -7.33 -8.08
CA ILE A 138 6.53 -8.32 -7.51
C ILE A 138 7.21 -9.68 -7.48
N GLU A 139 7.77 -10.14 -8.60
CA GLU A 139 8.45 -11.43 -8.67
C GLU A 139 9.64 -11.50 -7.70
N ARG A 140 10.47 -10.44 -7.66
CA ARG A 140 11.61 -10.35 -6.74
C ARG A 140 11.20 -10.47 -5.27
N ILE A 141 10.13 -9.77 -4.84
CA ILE A 141 9.65 -9.83 -3.46
C ILE A 141 8.98 -11.18 -3.17
N LEU A 142 8.24 -11.76 -4.13
CA LEU A 142 7.66 -13.10 -3.99
C LEU A 142 8.76 -14.16 -3.79
N GLU A 143 9.85 -14.09 -4.56
CA GLU A 143 10.97 -15.03 -4.41
C GLU A 143 11.70 -14.84 -3.06
N LEU A 144 11.81 -13.60 -2.57
CA LEU A 144 12.35 -13.31 -1.24
C LEU A 144 11.56 -14.07 -0.15
N VAL A 145 10.23 -13.90 -0.12
CA VAL A 145 9.39 -14.49 0.95
C VAL A 145 9.14 -15.99 0.77
N LYS A 146 9.35 -16.52 -0.43
CA LYS A 146 9.24 -17.97 -0.72
C LYS A 146 10.20 -18.80 0.13
N SER A 147 11.39 -18.26 0.41
CA SER A 147 12.38 -18.86 1.32
C SER A 147 11.99 -18.78 2.81
N GLY A 148 10.94 -18.01 3.14
CA GLY A 148 10.54 -17.73 4.52
C GLY A 148 11.17 -16.46 5.12
N ASP A 149 11.96 -15.70 4.36
CA ASP A 149 12.56 -14.43 4.83
C ASP A 149 11.54 -13.27 4.82
N PHE A 150 10.62 -13.30 5.79
CA PHE A 150 9.68 -12.20 6.01
C PHE A 150 10.31 -11.01 6.72
N GLU A 151 11.40 -11.20 7.46
CA GLU A 151 12.08 -10.11 8.16
C GLU A 151 12.65 -9.08 7.19
N THR A 152 13.30 -9.54 6.12
CA THR A 152 13.77 -8.63 5.05
C THR A 152 12.59 -7.96 4.35
N PHE A 153 11.49 -8.68 4.12
CA PHE A 153 10.28 -8.08 3.56
C PHE A 153 9.69 -6.99 4.47
N TYR A 154 9.57 -7.22 5.78
CA TYR A 154 9.05 -6.23 6.72
C TYR A 154 9.93 -4.98 6.78
N LYS A 155 11.26 -5.15 6.78
CA LYS A 155 12.19 -4.01 6.70
C LYS A 155 11.97 -3.18 5.44
N LEU A 156 11.82 -3.85 4.29
CA LEU A 156 11.47 -3.19 3.04
C LEU A 156 10.12 -2.46 3.15
N TYR A 157 9.07 -3.16 3.57
CA TYR A 157 7.73 -2.59 3.70
C TYR A 157 7.70 -1.34 4.60
N TYR A 158 8.33 -1.40 5.77
CA TYR A 158 8.41 -0.27 6.70
C TYR A 158 9.31 0.88 6.21
N SER A 159 10.27 0.62 5.32
CA SER A 159 11.03 1.70 4.67
C SER A 159 10.17 2.52 3.69
N LEU A 160 9.05 1.96 3.23
CA LEU A 160 8.18 2.55 2.21
C LEU A 160 6.91 3.19 2.77
N TRP A 161 6.51 2.88 4.01
CA TRP A 161 5.21 3.30 4.56
C TRP A 161 5.23 4.67 5.25
N LEU A 162 4.04 5.23 5.51
CA LEU A 162 3.84 6.55 6.15
C LEU A 162 3.70 6.51 7.67
N HIS A 163 3.70 5.32 8.29
CA HIS A 163 3.14 5.15 9.64
C HIS A 163 4.16 4.96 10.77
N SER A 164 5.45 5.12 10.48
CA SER A 164 6.50 4.95 11.49
C SER A 164 6.25 5.88 12.69
N ASP A 165 6.11 5.29 13.87
CA ASP A 165 5.94 5.97 15.15
C ASP A 165 4.73 6.91 15.27
N GLN A 166 3.76 6.78 14.36
CA GLN A 166 2.60 7.65 14.29
C GLN A 166 1.70 7.48 15.53
N ALA A 167 1.44 8.59 16.23
CA ALA A 167 0.40 8.65 17.26
C ALA A 167 -0.98 8.67 16.58
N VAL A 168 -1.88 7.82 17.06
CA VAL A 168 -3.22 7.63 16.50
C VAL A 168 -4.26 7.53 17.62
N SER A 169 -5.46 8.04 17.37
CA SER A 169 -6.62 7.79 18.22
C SER A 169 -7.48 6.71 17.57
N ILE A 170 -7.82 5.66 18.32
CA ILE A 170 -8.76 4.62 17.90
C ILE A 170 -10.13 4.96 18.47
N CYS A 171 -11.11 5.14 17.59
CA CYS A 171 -12.49 5.39 17.98
C CYS A 171 -13.31 4.08 17.93
N ASP A 172 -13.95 3.73 19.03
CA ASP A 172 -14.88 2.61 19.09
C ASP A 172 -16.28 2.97 18.60
N GLU A 173 -17.17 1.98 18.52
CA GLU A 173 -18.57 2.13 18.09
C GLU A 173 -19.40 3.08 18.98
N LYS A 174 -18.97 3.30 20.21
CA LYS A 174 -19.64 4.18 21.18
C LYS A 174 -19.08 5.61 21.13
N GLY A 175 -18.15 5.89 20.21
CA GLY A 175 -17.50 7.19 20.05
C GLY A 175 -16.38 7.45 21.05
N SER A 176 -15.99 6.45 21.86
CA SER A 176 -14.89 6.59 22.82
C SER A 176 -13.56 6.51 22.08
N LYS A 177 -12.66 7.45 22.39
CA LYS A 177 -11.32 7.51 21.79
C LYS A 177 -10.29 6.91 22.73
N LYS A 178 -9.43 6.06 22.18
CA LYS A 178 -8.25 5.52 22.86
C LYS A 178 -7.00 5.99 22.12
N GLU A 179 -6.09 6.62 22.83
CA GLU A 179 -4.79 7.02 22.27
C GLU A 179 -3.87 5.80 22.15
N ALA A 180 -3.21 5.71 20.99
CA ALA A 180 -2.37 4.59 20.58
C ALA A 180 -1.16 5.09 19.78
N ARG A 181 -0.16 4.24 19.64
CA ARG A 181 0.98 4.44 18.72
C ARG A 181 1.06 3.26 17.76
N VAL A 182 1.23 3.54 16.47
CA VAL A 182 1.45 2.50 15.47
C VAL A 182 2.79 1.82 15.71
N MET A 183 2.78 0.48 15.79
CA MET A 183 3.97 -0.34 16.05
C MET A 183 4.44 -1.11 14.81
N GLY A 184 3.57 -1.33 13.83
CA GLY A 184 3.86 -2.23 12.72
C GLY A 184 2.60 -2.92 12.18
N ILE A 185 2.82 -4.00 11.46
CA ILE A 185 1.83 -5.02 11.15
C ILE A 185 2.15 -6.33 11.88
N ASP A 186 1.15 -7.17 12.08
CA ASP A 186 1.32 -8.54 12.57
C ASP A 186 1.72 -9.52 11.45
N ASP A 187 1.94 -10.78 11.82
CA ASP A 187 2.28 -11.86 10.90
C ASP A 187 1.19 -12.11 9.83
N SER A 188 -0.01 -11.59 10.07
CA SER A 188 -1.17 -11.62 9.18
C SER A 188 -1.40 -10.27 8.47
N GLY A 189 -0.49 -9.30 8.58
CA GLY A 189 -0.60 -8.00 7.91
C GLY A 189 -1.54 -6.99 8.56
N TYR A 190 -2.11 -7.30 9.73
CA TYR A 190 -3.01 -6.38 10.44
C TYR A 190 -2.23 -5.36 11.26
N LEU A 191 -2.75 -4.14 11.35
CA LEU A 191 -2.04 -3.04 12.02
C LEU A 191 -1.94 -3.31 13.53
N LYS A 192 -0.71 -3.35 14.05
CA LYS A 192 -0.43 -3.41 15.49
C LYS A 192 -0.30 -2.00 16.05
N VAL A 193 -1.01 -1.73 17.13
CA VAL A 193 -0.90 -0.50 17.89
C VAL A 193 -0.56 -0.78 19.36
N LYS A 194 0.07 0.19 20.03
CA LYS A 194 0.31 0.18 21.48
C LYS A 194 -0.47 1.30 22.14
N LEU A 195 -1.38 0.96 23.02
CA LEU A 195 -2.14 1.90 23.83
C LEU A 195 -1.26 2.61 24.86
N THR A 196 -1.72 3.73 25.40
CA THR A 196 -1.03 4.49 26.46
C THR A 196 -0.80 3.68 27.74
N ASN A 197 -1.66 2.72 28.05
CA ASN A 197 -1.50 1.77 29.16
C ASN A 197 -0.50 0.64 28.87
N GLY A 198 0.13 0.62 27.70
CA GLY A 198 1.13 -0.36 27.28
C GLY A 198 0.57 -1.61 26.59
N VAL A 199 -0.75 -1.79 26.56
CA VAL A 199 -1.41 -2.94 25.91
C VAL A 199 -1.25 -2.86 24.39
N LEU A 200 -0.95 -4.01 23.78
CA LEU A 200 -0.93 -4.15 22.32
C LEU A 200 -2.32 -4.56 21.82
N GLU A 201 -2.84 -3.84 20.83
CA GLU A 201 -4.09 -4.18 20.14
C GLU A 201 -3.83 -4.33 18.63
N THR A 202 -4.62 -5.20 17.98
CA THR A 202 -4.62 -5.38 16.53
C THR A 202 -5.84 -4.71 15.91
N VAL A 203 -5.64 -3.91 14.88
CA VAL A 203 -6.68 -3.22 14.13
C VAL A 203 -6.91 -3.92 12.79
N TYR A 204 -8.15 -4.34 12.55
CA TYR A 204 -8.56 -5.06 11.34
C TYR A 204 -9.01 -4.09 10.22
N PRO A 205 -8.65 -4.35 8.94
CA PRO A 205 -8.88 -3.44 7.80
C PRO A 205 -10.31 -3.46 7.24
N ASP A 206 -11.02 -4.58 7.43
CA ASP A 206 -12.43 -4.78 7.03
C ASP A 206 -13.39 -3.92 7.86
N GLY A 207 -13.04 -3.70 9.13
CA GLY A 207 -13.82 -2.91 10.06
C GLY A 207 -13.42 -1.45 10.13
N ASN A 208 -12.23 -1.01 9.70
CA ASN A 208 -11.72 0.33 10.04
C ASN A 208 -11.28 1.18 8.82
N SER A 209 -11.35 2.49 8.98
CA SER A 209 -10.79 3.51 8.09
C SER A 209 -9.77 4.35 8.86
N PHE A 210 -8.70 4.76 8.20
CA PHE A 210 -7.64 5.58 8.79
C PHE A 210 -7.60 6.97 8.15
N ASP A 211 -8.04 7.98 8.90
CA ASP A 211 -7.91 9.40 8.56
C ASP A 211 -6.54 9.91 9.04
N MET A 212 -5.60 10.05 8.10
CA MET A 212 -4.23 10.48 8.39
C MET A 212 -4.15 11.92 8.90
N LEU A 213 -4.98 12.82 8.37
CA LEU A 213 -4.94 14.24 8.71
C LEU A 213 -5.36 14.47 10.16
N LYS A 214 -6.21 13.57 10.69
CA LYS A 214 -6.67 13.61 12.09
C LYS A 214 -5.98 12.59 12.98
N GLY A 215 -5.08 11.76 12.44
CA GLY A 215 -4.50 10.63 13.16
C GLY A 215 -5.56 9.67 13.72
N LEU A 216 -6.69 9.51 13.03
CA LEU A 216 -7.88 8.86 13.59
C LEU A 216 -8.19 7.55 12.86
N ILE A 217 -8.27 6.46 13.62
CA ILE A 217 -8.76 5.16 13.16
C ILE A 217 -10.21 5.03 13.62
N MET A 218 -11.14 4.87 12.68
CA MET A 218 -12.57 4.71 12.99
C MET A 218 -13.12 3.46 12.35
N ARG A 219 -14.05 2.80 13.05
CA ARG A 219 -14.82 1.71 12.44
C ARG A 219 -15.64 2.26 11.26
N LYS A 220 -15.63 1.57 10.11
CA LYS A 220 -16.52 1.86 8.98
C LYS A 220 -17.95 1.59 9.44
N VAL A 221 -18.80 2.61 9.35
CA VAL A 221 -20.25 2.47 9.52
C VAL A 221 -20.80 2.03 8.17
N PHE A 222 -21.41 0.85 8.13
CA PHE A 222 -22.10 0.33 6.94
C PHE A 222 -23.54 0.85 6.90
#